data_AF-T0HW18-F1
#
_entry.id   AF-T0HW18-F1
#
_cell.length_a   1.000
_cell.length_b   1.000
_cell.length_c   1.000
_cell.angle_alpha   90.00
_cell.angle_beta   90.00
_cell.angle_gamma   90.00
#
_symmetry.space_group_name_H-M   'P 1'
#
loop_
_entity.id
_entity.type
_entity.pdbx_description
1 polymer ?
#
loop_
_entity_poly.entity_id
_entity_poly.type
_entity_poly.pdbx_seq_one_letter_code
_entity_poly.pdbx_strand_id
1 'polypeptide(L)'
;MRRPRRGERAVAALSADAAGMRVGLERRVAARAAAVRARIAAAMAAERVAARVEGESVLLSAPGLHARWWRDLALREAGRGRSGQ
;
A
#
# COMPACT_ATOMS: atom_id res chain seq x y z
N MET A 1 38.52 20.15 21.25
CA MET A 1 37.18 19.94 20.66
C MET A 1 36.96 20.95 19.54
N ARG A 2 36.93 20.52 18.27
CA ARG A 2 36.74 21.42 17.12
C ARG A 2 35.25 21.62 16.89
N ARG A 3 34.76 22.86 16.99
CA ARG A 3 33.35 23.15 16.68
C ARG A 3 33.12 23.02 15.17
N PRO A 4 32.02 22.37 14.73
CA PRO A 4 31.73 22.21 13.31
C PRO A 4 31.50 23.57 12.65
N ARG A 5 32.00 23.72 11.42
CA ARG A 5 31.88 24.96 10.64
C ARG A 5 30.40 25.19 10.28
N ARG A 6 30.01 26.46 10.11
CA ARG A 6 28.63 26.85 9.77
C ARG A 6 28.07 26.08 8.57
N GLY A 7 28.91 25.77 7.57
CA GLY A 7 28.53 24.96 6.41
C GLY A 7 28.25 23.49 6.73
N GLU A 8 29.05 22.86 7.62
CA GLU A 8 28.83 21.46 8.04
C GLU A 8 27.53 21.30 8.81
N ARG A 9 27.16 22.30 9.63
CA ARG A 9 25.88 22.35 10.33
C ARG A 9 24.69 22.48 9.38
N ALA A 10 24.82 23.29 8.34
CA ALA A 10 23.76 23.47 7.33
C ALA A 10 23.53 22.18 6.53
N VAL A 11 24.60 21.48 6.13
CA VAL A 11 24.50 20.19 5.42
C VAL A 11 23.88 19.11 6.32
N ALA A 12 24.25 19.07 7.60
CA ALA A 12 23.67 18.12 8.56
C ALA A 12 22.17 18.37 8.82
N ALA A 13 21.73 19.63 8.85
CA ALA A 13 20.32 19.98 8.98
C ALA A 13 19.53 19.54 7.74
N LEU A 14 20.04 19.85 6.53
CA LEU A 14 19.39 19.46 5.28
C LEU A 14 19.26 17.93 5.12
N SER A 15 20.28 17.16 5.52
CA SER A 15 20.22 15.70 5.45
C SER A 15 19.22 15.12 6.46
N ALA A 16 19.11 15.70 7.65
CA ALA A 16 18.11 15.31 8.64
C ALA A 16 16.68 15.58 8.14
N ASP A 17 16.43 16.74 7.52
CA ASP A 17 15.13 17.07 6.94
C ASP A 17 14.75 16.12 5.80
N ALA A 18 15.70 15.81 4.91
CA ALA A 18 15.48 14.84 3.83
C ALA A 18 15.17 13.43 4.36
N ALA A 19 15.86 12.98 5.41
CA ALA A 19 15.56 11.72 6.07
C ALA A 19 14.16 11.73 6.71
N GLY A 20 13.79 12.82 7.38
CA GLY A 20 12.44 13.00 7.94
C GLY A 20 11.34 12.94 6.88
N MET A 21 11.56 13.62 5.75
CA MET A 21 10.65 13.59 4.60
C MET A 21 10.49 12.17 4.03
N ARG A 22 11.60 11.44 3.87
CA ARG A 22 11.58 10.06 3.37
C ARG A 22 10.75 9.15 4.29
N VAL A 23 10.99 9.19 5.59
CA VAL A 23 10.24 8.40 6.58
C VAL A 23 8.76 8.79 6.60
N GLY A 24 8.45 10.07 6.42
CA GLY A 24 7.07 10.55 6.27
C GLY A 24 6.38 9.95 5.04
N LEU A 25 7.07 9.93 3.89
CA LEU A 25 6.54 9.37 2.67
C LEU A 25 6.34 7.85 2.76
N GLU A 26 7.32 7.12 3.28
CA GLU A 26 7.24 5.67 3.50
C GLU A 26 6.02 5.30 4.35
N ARG A 27 5.77 6.05 5.43
CA ARG A 27 4.56 5.87 6.26
C ARG A 27 3.26 6.10 5.47
N ARG A 28 3.19 7.14 4.65
CA ARG A 28 1.99 7.44 3.83
C ARG A 28 1.75 6.37 2.77
N VAL A 29 2.82 5.89 2.12
CA VAL A 29 2.75 4.81 1.13
C VAL A 29 2.29 3.51 1.80
N ALA A 30 2.88 3.15 2.95
CA ALA A 30 2.48 1.96 3.71
C ALA A 30 1.01 2.02 4.14
N ALA A 31 0.56 3.18 4.67
CA ALA A 31 -0.83 3.39 5.06
C ALA A 31 -1.78 3.27 3.85
N ARG A 32 -1.41 3.84 2.71
CA ARG A 32 -2.19 3.73 1.47
C ARG A 32 -2.25 2.29 0.97
N ALA A 33 -1.13 1.57 0.98
CA ALA A 33 -1.09 0.17 0.58
C ALA A 33 -1.98 -0.70 1.49
N ALA A 34 -1.95 -0.47 2.80
CA ALA A 34 -2.84 -1.14 3.75
C ALA A 34 -4.33 -0.84 3.46
N ALA A 35 -4.66 0.43 3.19
CA ALA A 35 -6.02 0.83 2.82
C ALA A 35 -6.49 0.17 1.51
N VAL A 36 -5.61 0.05 0.51
CA VAL A 36 -5.90 -0.66 -0.74
C VAL A 36 -6.18 -2.14 -0.48
N ARG A 37 -5.34 -2.83 0.32
CA ARG A 37 -5.56 -4.23 0.67
C ARG A 37 -6.90 -4.44 1.39
N ALA A 38 -7.26 -3.55 2.32
CA ALA A 38 -8.55 -3.58 2.99
C ALA A 38 -9.72 -3.42 2.00
N ARG A 39 -9.60 -2.51 1.02
CA ARG A 39 -10.62 -2.32 -0.04
C ARG A 39 -10.75 -3.55 -0.94
N ILE A 40 -9.65 -4.18 -1.32
CA ILE A 40 -9.67 -5.43 -2.09
C ILE A 40 -10.38 -6.52 -1.29
N ALA A 41 -10.01 -6.72 -0.02
CA ALA A 41 -10.65 -7.73 0.83
C ALA A 41 -12.17 -7.49 0.97
N ALA A 42 -12.59 -6.23 1.16
CA ALA A 42 -14.01 -5.87 1.21
C ALA A 42 -14.74 -6.12 -0.12
N ALA A 43 -14.13 -5.78 -1.26
CA ALA A 43 -14.71 -6.04 -2.58
C ALA A 43 -14.88 -7.54 -2.85
N MET A 44 -13.90 -8.36 -2.48
CA MET A 44 -13.97 -9.81 -2.64
C MET A 44 -15.04 -10.45 -1.73
N ALA A 45 -15.21 -9.91 -0.52
CA ALA A 45 -16.29 -10.34 0.37
C ALA A 45 -17.69 -10.08 -0.24
N ALA A 46 -17.88 -8.96 -0.94
CA ALA A 46 -19.13 -8.67 -1.66
C ALA A 46 -19.41 -9.71 -2.77
N GLU A 47 -18.36 -10.23 -3.41
CA GLU A 47 -18.42 -11.32 -4.39
C GLU A 47 -18.50 -12.73 -3.78
N ARG A 48 -18.73 -12.81 -2.46
CA ARG A 48 -18.77 -14.06 -1.67
C ARG A 48 -17.48 -14.88 -1.78
N VAL A 49 -16.34 -14.20 -1.95
CA VAL A 49 -15.01 -14.81 -1.91
C VAL A 49 -14.38 -14.49 -0.56
N ALA A 50 -13.88 -15.50 0.14
CA ALA A 50 -13.17 -15.29 1.39
C ALA A 50 -11.83 -14.61 1.09
N ALA A 51 -11.50 -13.54 1.83
CA ALA A 51 -10.28 -12.79 1.65
C ALA A 51 -9.55 -12.61 2.99
N ARG A 52 -8.23 -12.81 2.99
CA ARG A 52 -7.34 -12.58 4.15
C ARG A 52 -6.16 -11.72 3.73
N VAL A 53 -5.84 -10.72 4.53
CA VAL A 53 -4.61 -9.93 4.34
C VAL A 53 -3.47 -10.61 5.07
N GLU A 54 -2.40 -10.94 4.35
CA GLU A 54 -1.15 -11.50 4.89
C GLU A 54 0.02 -10.62 4.47
N GLY A 55 0.52 -9.80 5.39
CA GLY A 55 1.56 -8.82 5.11
C GLY A 55 1.16 -7.85 3.99
N GLU A 56 1.82 -8.00 2.84
CA GLU A 56 1.58 -7.19 1.63
C GLU A 56 0.65 -7.85 0.61
N SER A 57 0.22 -9.08 0.88
CA SER A 57 -0.63 -9.88 -0.01
C SER A 57 -2.07 -9.93 0.48
N VAL A 58 -3.00 -10.14 -0.45
CA VAL A 58 -4.38 -10.51 -0.16
C VAL A 58 -4.62 -11.90 -0.72
N LEU A 59 -4.82 -12.88 0.17
CA LEU A 59 -5.13 -14.25 -0.18
C LEU A 59 -6.64 -14.42 -0.35
N LEU A 60 -7.03 -15.11 -1.41
CA LEU A 60 -8.43 -15.31 -1.80
C LEU A 60 -8.76 -16.79 -1.84
N SER A 61 -9.95 -17.17 -1.36
CA SER A 61 -10.43 -18.54 -1.37
C SER A 61 -11.93 -18.60 -1.65
N ALA A 62 -12.30 -19.43 -2.62
CA ALA A 62 -13.69 -19.81 -2.90
C ALA A 62 -13.72 -21.07 -3.78
N PRO A 63 -14.80 -21.87 -3.76
CA PRO A 63 -14.99 -22.97 -4.69
C PRO A 63 -14.93 -22.50 -6.14
N GLY A 64 -14.13 -23.19 -6.96
CA GLY A 64 -13.99 -22.87 -8.39
C GLY A 64 -13.39 -21.50 -8.68
N LEU A 65 -12.75 -20.84 -7.71
CA LEU A 65 -12.19 -19.49 -7.83
C LEU A 65 -11.26 -19.38 -9.04
N HIS A 66 -10.39 -20.36 -9.27
CA HIS A 66 -9.48 -20.35 -10.42
C HIS A 66 -10.23 -20.27 -11.75
N ALA A 67 -11.26 -21.09 -11.95
CA ALA A 67 -12.06 -21.07 -13.18
C ALA A 67 -12.91 -19.80 -13.31
N ARG A 68 -13.39 -19.22 -12.20
CA ARG A 68 -14.12 -17.95 -12.18
C ARG A 68 -13.19 -16.78 -12.50
N TRP A 69 -11.99 -16.77 -11.93
CA TRP A 69 -10.97 -15.74 -12.16
C TRP A 69 -10.63 -15.58 -13.64
N TRP A 70 -10.67 -16.66 -14.41
CA TRP A 70 -10.44 -16.59 -15.86
C TRP A 70 -11.60 -15.97 -16.66
N ARG A 71 -12.84 -16.12 -16.17
CA ARG A 71 -14.08 -15.79 -16.88
C ARG A 71 -14.72 -14.48 -16.45
N ASP A 72 -14.49 -14.08 -15.21
CA ASP A 72 -15.18 -12.95 -14.57
C ASP A 72 -14.24 -11.75 -14.44
N LEU A 73 -14.49 -10.73 -15.28
CA LEU A 73 -13.74 -9.48 -15.25
C LEU A 73 -14.01 -8.68 -13.98
N ALA A 74 -15.23 -8.75 -13.43
CA ALA A 74 -15.59 -8.02 -12.20
C ALA A 74 -14.72 -8.49 -11.03
N LEU A 75 -14.41 -9.79 -10.98
CA LEU A 75 -13.53 -10.38 -9.97
C LEU A 75 -12.07 -9.89 -10.06
N ARG A 76 -11.58 -9.57 -11.26
CA ARG A 76 -10.20 -9.08 -11.50
C ARG A 76 -10.04 -7.57 -11.28
N GLU A 77 -11.13 -6.85 -11.45
CA GLU A 77 -11.20 -5.40 -11.25
C GLU A 77 -11.70 -5.05 -9.84
N ALA A 78 -12.18 -6.04 -9.08
CA ALA A 78 -12.57 -5.90 -7.68
C ALA A 78 -11.43 -5.26 -6.86
N GLY A 79 -11.76 -4.15 -6.21
CA GLY A 79 -10.81 -3.40 -5.39
C GLY A 79 -9.87 -2.45 -6.12
N ARG A 80 -9.87 -2.40 -7.47
CA ARG A 80 -9.11 -1.37 -8.21
C ARG A 80 -9.71 0.03 -8.11
N GLY A 81 -10.99 0.11 -7.75
CA GLY A 81 -11.77 1.35 -7.80
C GLY A 81 -11.92 1.81 -9.24
N ARG A 82 -13.10 2.27 -9.63
CA ARG A 82 -13.15 3.11 -10.84
C ARG A 82 -12.29 4.33 -10.54
N SER A 83 -11.11 4.41 -11.16
CA SER A 83 -10.33 5.65 -11.22
C SER A 83 -11.18 6.67 -11.97
N GLY A 84 -11.96 7.44 -11.22
CA GLY A 84 -12.96 8.36 -11.75
C GLY A 84 -13.83 8.93 -10.64
N GLN A 85 -13.20 9.61 -9.68
CA GLN A 85 -13.70 10.75 -8.89
C GLN A 85 -12.61 11.18 -7.89
#